data_AF-A0A835H755-F1
#
_entry.id   AF-A0A835H755-F1
#
_cell.length_a   1.000
_cell.length_b   1.000
_cell.length_c   1.000
_cell.angle_alpha   90.00
_cell.angle_beta   90.00
_cell.angle_gamma   90.00
#
_symmetry.space_group_name_H-M   'P 1'
#
loop_
_entity.id
_entity.type
_entity.pdbx_description
1 polymer ?
#
loop_
_entity_poly.entity_id
_entity_poly.type
_entity_poly.pdbx_seq_one_letter_code
_entity_poly.pdbx_strand_id
1 'polypeptide(L)'
;MAQTTPNHTQTVSGWAALDNSGKITPYTFKRRENGVDDVTIEILYCGICHTDLHYAKDDWGITMYPVVPGTRKRTTVTISNLRTMAFFWDGSITYGGYSNMIVADQRYVVHVPENLPMDSAAPLLCAGITVFTPMKDNDMLNSPGKKLGVVGLGGLGHVAVKFGKAFGLHVTVISTSPSKEREAKERLGADGFIVSTDTEQME
;
A
#
# COMPACT_ATOMS: atom_id res chain seq x y z
N MET A 1 13.52 -17.30 19.45
CA MET A 1 14.31 -16.23 20.10
C MET A 1 14.68 -15.23 19.01
N ALA A 2 14.37 -13.94 19.17
CA ALA A 2 14.68 -12.93 18.16
C ALA A 2 16.19 -12.93 17.92
N GLN A 3 16.62 -13.22 16.68
CA GLN A 3 18.03 -13.09 16.29
C GLN A 3 18.44 -11.62 16.51
N THR A 4 19.22 -11.38 17.55
CA THR A 4 19.88 -10.10 17.79
C THR A 4 20.97 -9.94 16.75
N THR A 5 20.64 -9.34 15.61
CA THR A 5 21.67 -8.82 14.70
C THR A 5 22.40 -7.68 15.43
N PRO A 6 23.73 -7.61 15.37
CA PRO A 6 24.54 -6.71 16.21
C PRO A 6 24.13 -5.23 16.15
N ASN A 7 23.57 -4.81 15.01
CA ASN A 7 23.22 -3.41 14.76
C ASN A 7 21.78 -3.04 15.20
N HIS A 8 20.97 -3.98 15.69
CA HIS A 8 19.58 -3.77 16.07
C HIS A 8 19.44 -3.50 17.58
N THR A 9 19.54 -2.23 17.97
CA THR A 9 19.53 -1.80 19.38
C THR A 9 18.33 -0.92 19.74
N GLN A 10 17.66 -0.28 18.79
CA GLN A 10 16.51 0.58 19.06
C GLN A 10 15.26 -0.26 19.37
N THR A 11 14.72 -0.11 20.58
CA THR A 11 13.49 -0.82 20.99
C THR A 11 12.26 -0.16 20.37
N VAL A 12 11.43 -0.96 19.70
CA VAL A 12 10.26 -0.51 18.95
C VAL A 12 9.05 -1.31 19.37
N SER A 13 7.95 -0.60 19.61
CA SER A 13 6.66 -1.22 19.91
C SER A 13 5.79 -1.23 18.66
N GLY A 14 5.13 -2.35 18.42
CA GLY A 14 4.24 -2.53 17.29
C GLY A 14 3.26 -3.66 17.48
N TRP A 15 2.75 -4.17 16.38
CA TRP A 15 1.78 -5.25 16.33
C TRP A 15 2.20 -6.28 15.28
N ALA A 16 2.19 -7.55 15.66
CA ALA A 16 2.65 -8.64 14.81
C ALA A 16 1.65 -9.79 14.77
N ALA A 17 1.64 -10.52 13.66
CA ALA A 17 1.15 -11.89 13.67
C ALA A 17 2.31 -12.80 14.11
N LEU A 18 2.01 -13.75 14.98
CA LEU A 18 2.99 -14.71 15.53
C LEU A 18 2.88 -16.09 14.86
N ASP A 19 1.79 -16.33 14.14
CA ASP A 19 1.47 -17.55 13.42
C ASP A 19 0.50 -17.23 12.26
N ASN A 20 0.13 -18.26 11.49
CA ASN A 20 -0.76 -18.16 10.33
C ASN A 20 -2.25 -17.97 10.64
N SER A 21 -2.63 -17.79 11.92
CA SER A 21 -4.02 -17.43 12.25
C SER A 21 -4.39 -16.04 11.73
N GLY A 22 -3.41 -15.19 11.42
CA GLY A 22 -3.60 -13.78 11.10
C GLY A 22 -3.96 -12.91 12.30
N LYS A 23 -3.93 -13.45 13.53
CA LYS A 23 -4.19 -12.68 14.74
C LYS A 23 -3.04 -11.73 15.03
N ILE A 24 -3.34 -10.44 15.01
CA ILE A 24 -2.39 -9.36 15.27
C ILE A 24 -2.38 -9.02 16.77
N THR A 25 -1.23 -9.11 17.43
CA THR A 25 -1.05 -8.84 18.87
C THR A 25 0.08 -7.85 19.13
N PRO A 26 0.07 -7.14 20.28
CA PRO A 26 1.17 -6.25 20.64
C PRO A 26 2.50 -7.00 20.68
N TYR A 27 3.52 -6.43 20.04
CA TYR A 27 4.83 -7.05 19.88
C TYR A 27 5.92 -6.00 20.02
N THR A 28 6.98 -6.34 20.76
CA THR A 28 8.16 -5.49 20.92
C THR A 28 9.35 -6.15 20.24
N PHE A 29 10.07 -5.38 19.43
CA PHE A 29 11.20 -5.85 18.65
C PHE A 29 12.28 -4.76 18.57
N LYS A 30 13.42 -5.10 17.96
CA LYS A 30 14.52 -4.16 17.77
C LYS A 30 14.66 -3.75 16.31
N ARG A 31 14.93 -2.46 16.08
CA ARG A 31 15.35 -1.91 14.80
C ARG A 31 16.81 -1.50 14.85
N ARG A 32 17.44 -1.41 13.67
CA ARG A 32 18.82 -0.97 13.53
C ARG A 32 19.00 0.49 13.90
N GLU A 33 20.18 0.86 14.38
CA GLU A 33 20.59 2.26 14.46
C GLU A 33 20.65 2.90 13.07
N ASN A 34 20.55 4.22 13.03
CA ASN A 34 20.73 4.97 11.80
C ASN A 34 22.19 4.89 11.34
N GLY A 35 22.38 4.44 10.10
CA GLY A 35 23.60 4.68 9.35
C GLY A 35 23.60 6.08 8.72
N VAL A 36 24.64 6.38 7.95
CA VAL A 36 24.88 7.70 7.34
C VAL A 36 23.78 8.15 6.37
N ASP A 37 23.12 7.19 5.72
CA ASP A 37 22.07 7.43 4.74
C ASP A 37 20.66 7.21 5.30
N ASP A 38 20.53 6.98 6.61
CA ASP A 38 19.27 6.56 7.20
C ASP A 38 18.52 7.68 7.88
N VAL A 39 17.20 7.64 7.70
CA VAL A 39 16.27 8.50 8.42
C VAL A 39 15.43 7.68 9.39
N THR A 40 15.26 8.21 10.60
CA THR A 40 14.31 7.71 11.59
C THR A 40 13.00 8.43 11.38
N ILE A 41 11.91 7.68 11.29
CA ILE A 41 10.58 8.21 11.04
C ILE A 41 9.66 7.71 12.15
N GLU A 42 9.08 8.64 12.91
CA GLU A 42 7.89 8.38 13.72
C GLU A 42 6.70 8.13 12.80
N ILE A 43 5.82 7.20 13.15
CA ILE A 43 4.67 6.84 12.33
C ILE A 43 3.39 7.33 12.95
N LEU A 44 2.75 8.27 12.25
CA LEU A 44 1.41 8.71 12.61
C LEU A 44 0.32 7.86 11.93
N TYR A 45 0.53 7.43 10.68
CA TYR A 45 -0.43 6.65 9.91
C TYR A 45 0.22 5.49 9.16
N CYS A 46 -0.48 4.36 9.13
CA CYS A 46 -0.14 3.20 8.32
C CYS A 46 -1.39 2.70 7.59
N GLY A 47 -1.37 2.74 6.26
CA GLY A 47 -2.46 2.18 5.45
C GLY A 47 -2.50 0.66 5.57
N ILE A 48 -3.71 0.09 5.51
CA ILE A 48 -3.93 -1.36 5.51
C ILE A 48 -4.17 -1.84 4.08
N CYS A 49 -3.46 -2.90 3.70
CA CYS A 49 -3.56 -3.54 2.39
C CYS A 49 -4.01 -5.00 2.51
N HIS A 50 -4.61 -5.53 1.43
CA HIS A 50 -4.83 -6.96 1.30
C HIS A 50 -3.51 -7.76 1.37
N THR A 51 -2.41 -7.20 0.86
CA THR A 51 -1.07 -7.81 1.02
C THR A 51 -0.71 -8.05 2.47
N ASP A 52 -1.08 -7.15 3.39
CA ASP A 52 -0.80 -7.33 4.82
C ASP A 52 -1.54 -8.54 5.39
N LEU A 53 -2.78 -8.79 4.91
CA LEU A 53 -3.57 -9.95 5.30
C LEU A 53 -2.97 -11.25 4.75
N HIS A 54 -2.55 -11.26 3.49
CA HIS A 54 -1.89 -12.43 2.87
C HIS A 54 -0.62 -12.83 3.61
N TYR A 55 0.19 -11.85 4.03
CA TYR A 55 1.36 -12.14 4.87
C TYR A 55 0.95 -12.64 6.25
N ALA A 56 0.00 -11.99 6.93
CA ALA A 56 -0.41 -12.39 8.27
C ALA A 56 -1.01 -13.81 8.33
N LYS A 57 -1.60 -14.29 7.22
CA LYS A 57 -2.19 -15.64 7.09
C LYS A 57 -1.30 -16.67 6.40
N ASP A 58 -0.14 -16.25 5.91
CA ASP A 58 0.75 -17.07 5.10
C ASP A 58 0.10 -17.69 3.85
N ASP A 59 -0.76 -16.92 3.16
CA ASP A 59 -1.48 -17.41 1.96
C ASP A 59 -0.53 -17.83 0.81
N TRP A 60 0.73 -17.40 0.86
CA TRP A 60 1.76 -17.72 -0.12
C TRP A 60 2.81 -18.71 0.38
N GLY A 61 2.74 -19.18 1.63
CA GLY A 61 3.69 -20.15 2.20
C GLY A 61 5.12 -19.64 2.35
N ILE A 62 5.31 -18.33 2.38
CA ILE A 62 6.63 -17.67 2.47
C ILE A 62 6.76 -16.79 3.72
N THR A 63 5.73 -16.67 4.55
CA THR A 63 5.72 -15.80 5.72
C THR A 63 6.73 -16.24 6.77
N MET A 64 7.55 -15.28 7.24
CA MET A 64 8.45 -15.47 8.36
C MET A 64 7.84 -14.84 9.61
N TYR A 65 7.50 -15.68 10.58
CA TYR A 65 6.98 -15.23 11.86
C TYR A 65 8.12 -14.97 12.88
N PRO A 66 8.00 -13.95 13.74
CA PRO A 66 6.90 -12.99 13.82
C PRO A 66 6.94 -11.99 12.66
N VAL A 67 5.78 -11.71 12.05
CA VAL A 67 5.65 -10.71 10.98
C VAL A 67 4.94 -9.48 11.52
N VAL A 68 5.56 -8.31 11.37
CA VAL A 68 4.92 -7.01 11.60
C VAL A 68 4.46 -6.50 10.24
N PRO A 69 3.16 -6.60 9.89
CA PRO A 69 2.66 -6.17 8.58
C PRO A 69 2.68 -4.66 8.44
N GLY A 70 2.25 -4.18 7.28
CA GLY A 70 2.24 -2.77 6.90
C GLY A 70 3.40 -2.49 5.97
N THR A 71 3.17 -2.72 4.68
CA THR A 71 4.11 -2.41 3.59
C THR A 71 4.27 -0.92 3.28
N ARG A 72 3.79 -0.01 4.14
CA ARG A 72 3.71 1.42 3.85
C ARG A 72 3.65 2.26 5.11
N LYS A 73 4.42 3.34 5.17
CA LYS A 73 4.41 4.32 6.28
C LYS A 73 4.81 5.71 5.81
N ARG A 74 4.20 6.76 6.38
CA ARG A 74 4.76 8.12 6.35
C ARG A 74 4.53 8.93 7.63
N THR A 75 5.57 9.63 8.08
CA THR A 75 5.53 11.05 8.48
C THR A 75 6.89 11.76 8.33
N THR A 76 6.84 13.05 7.95
CA THR A 76 7.91 13.95 7.43
C THR A 76 8.67 13.50 6.17
N VAL A 77 8.89 12.21 5.96
CA VAL A 77 9.41 11.64 4.69
C VAL A 77 8.86 10.19 4.60
N THR A 78 8.18 9.75 3.52
CA THR A 78 7.54 8.40 3.38
C THR A 78 8.55 7.44 2.84
N ILE A 79 8.65 6.25 3.42
CA ILE A 79 9.30 5.14 2.75
C ILE A 79 8.46 4.57 1.58
N SER A 80 8.83 4.83 0.33
CA SER A 80 8.45 4.03 -0.84
C SER A 80 9.48 2.90 -1.07
N ASN A 81 8.99 1.67 -1.22
CA ASN A 81 9.73 0.47 -1.66
C ASN A 81 10.37 -0.43 -0.57
N LEU A 82 9.82 -0.45 0.65
CA LEU A 82 10.09 -1.59 1.54
C LEU A 82 9.26 -2.80 1.10
N ARG A 83 9.92 -3.81 0.53
CA ARG A 83 9.35 -5.16 0.44
C ARG A 83 8.98 -5.61 1.85
N THR A 84 7.77 -6.13 2.05
CA THR A 84 7.51 -6.97 3.23
C THR A 84 8.49 -8.12 3.17
N MET A 85 9.24 -8.32 4.25
CA MET A 85 10.19 -9.43 4.39
C MET A 85 11.25 -9.45 3.28
N ALA A 86 12.07 -8.41 3.23
CA ALA A 86 13.43 -8.57 2.72
C ALA A 86 14.33 -9.05 3.86
N PHE A 87 15.29 -9.91 3.54
CA PHE A 87 16.49 -10.01 4.35
C PHE A 87 17.28 -8.73 4.16
N PHE A 88 17.65 -8.07 5.26
CA PHE A 88 18.79 -7.18 5.18
C PHE A 88 20.03 -7.99 4.77
N TRP A 89 21.05 -7.32 4.25
CA TRP A 89 22.34 -7.95 3.93
C TRP A 89 22.97 -8.66 5.15
N ASP A 90 22.53 -8.33 6.37
CA ASP A 90 22.96 -8.93 7.63
C ASP A 90 22.08 -10.12 8.08
N GLY A 91 21.10 -10.54 7.27
CA GLY A 91 20.19 -11.65 7.58
C GLY A 91 19.05 -11.28 8.53
N SER A 92 18.91 -10.02 8.94
CA SER A 92 17.77 -9.60 9.77
C SER A 92 16.47 -9.50 8.96
N ILE A 93 15.35 -9.67 9.66
CA ILE A 93 14.00 -9.58 9.09
C ILE A 93 13.54 -8.12 9.12
N THR A 94 13.02 -7.62 8.00
CA THR A 94 12.34 -6.33 7.97
C THR A 94 11.00 -6.37 8.68
N TYR A 95 10.80 -5.52 9.68
CA TYR A 95 9.50 -5.27 10.31
C TYR A 95 8.79 -4.05 9.69
N GLY A 96 7.51 -4.20 9.36
CA GLY A 96 6.75 -3.21 8.61
C GLY A 96 6.11 -2.10 9.44
N GLY A 97 4.90 -1.77 9.01
CA GLY A 97 4.13 -0.56 9.22
C GLY A 97 3.41 -0.44 10.58
N TYR A 98 3.11 -1.57 11.20
CA TYR A 98 2.32 -1.55 12.42
C TYR A 98 3.25 -1.38 13.62
N SER A 99 3.94 -0.25 13.71
CA SER A 99 4.85 0.11 14.82
C SER A 99 4.96 1.61 14.99
N ASN A 100 5.45 2.07 16.15
CA ASN A 100 5.60 3.49 16.47
C ASN A 100 6.70 4.22 15.69
N MET A 101 7.81 3.56 15.37
CA MET A 101 8.93 4.12 14.61
C MET A 101 9.44 3.18 13.50
N ILE A 102 10.13 3.71 12.49
CA ILE A 102 10.84 2.97 11.44
C ILE A 102 12.16 3.66 11.08
N VAL A 103 13.14 2.87 10.63
CA VAL A 103 14.40 3.35 10.06
C VAL A 103 14.46 2.89 8.62
N ALA A 104 14.80 3.79 7.70
CA ALA A 104 14.98 3.47 6.29
C ALA A 104 16.06 4.33 5.65
N ASP A 105 16.69 3.77 4.62
CA ASP A 105 17.65 4.48 3.77
C ASP A 105 16.90 5.55 2.97
N GLN A 106 17.44 6.77 2.97
CA GLN A 106 16.86 7.98 2.39
C GLN A 106 16.41 7.83 0.93
N ARG A 107 17.04 6.94 0.15
CA ARG A 107 16.66 6.69 -1.26
C ARG A 107 15.28 6.07 -1.40
N TYR A 108 14.85 5.36 -0.38
CA TYR A 108 13.52 4.79 -0.31
C TYR A 108 12.54 5.77 0.29
N VAL A 109 12.90 7.02 0.54
CA VAL A 109 12.06 7.95 1.28
C VAL A 109 11.63 9.14 0.40
N VAL A 110 10.33 9.32 0.20
CA VAL A 110 9.68 10.32 -0.65
C VAL A 110 9.02 11.43 0.18
N HIS A 111 8.92 12.64 -0.33
CA HIS A 111 8.36 13.81 0.39
C HIS A 111 6.83 13.96 0.21
N VAL A 112 6.03 14.28 1.27
CA VAL A 112 4.59 14.63 1.04
C VAL A 112 4.54 16.08 0.66
N PRO A 113 3.79 16.44 -0.35
CA PRO A 113 3.26 17.80 -0.43
C PRO A 113 2.52 18.19 0.87
N GLU A 114 2.83 19.36 1.44
CA GLU A 114 2.19 19.87 2.67
C GLU A 114 0.66 20.05 2.51
N ASN A 115 0.21 20.25 1.27
CA ASN A 115 -1.19 20.40 0.93
C ASN A 115 -1.97 19.07 0.80
N LEU A 116 -1.32 17.92 1.06
CA LEU A 116 -1.96 16.62 1.01
C LEU A 116 -2.11 16.03 2.43
N PRO A 117 -3.35 15.84 2.93
CA PRO A 117 -3.60 15.22 4.22
C PRO A 117 -2.90 13.86 4.35
N MET A 118 -2.19 13.67 5.47
CA MET A 118 -1.29 12.53 5.64
C MET A 118 -2.02 11.18 5.73
N ASP A 119 -3.23 11.18 6.31
CA ASP A 119 -4.12 10.02 6.37
C ASP A 119 -4.53 9.54 4.96
N SER A 120 -4.83 10.47 4.07
CA SER A 120 -5.22 10.25 2.68
C SER A 120 -4.03 9.94 1.78
N ALA A 121 -2.82 10.37 2.16
CA ALA A 121 -1.59 10.07 1.44
C ALA A 121 -1.13 8.62 1.62
N ALA A 122 -1.41 8.00 2.78
CA ALA A 122 -0.90 6.67 3.12
C ALA A 122 -1.29 5.57 2.10
N PRO A 123 -2.55 5.49 1.62
CA PRO A 123 -2.93 4.52 0.58
C PRO A 123 -2.21 4.71 -0.76
N LEU A 124 -1.80 5.93 -1.11
CA LEU A 124 -1.19 6.23 -2.42
C LEU A 124 0.14 5.50 -2.64
N LEU A 125 0.82 5.12 -1.57
CA LEU A 125 2.18 4.56 -1.62
C LEU A 125 2.24 3.10 -2.07
N CYS A 126 1.09 2.44 -2.23
CA CYS A 126 1.01 1.18 -2.96
C CYS A 126 -0.21 1.16 -3.85
N ALA A 127 -1.43 1.35 -3.33
CA ALA A 127 -2.63 1.36 -4.19
C ALA A 127 -2.53 2.46 -5.25
N GLY A 128 -2.02 3.65 -4.90
CA GLY A 128 -1.81 4.74 -5.84
C GLY A 128 -0.70 4.47 -6.85
N ILE A 129 0.52 4.16 -6.40
CA ILE A 129 1.64 3.91 -7.31
C ILE A 129 1.40 2.67 -8.20
N THR A 130 0.73 1.63 -7.69
CA THR A 130 0.37 0.42 -8.45
C THR A 130 -0.55 0.74 -9.63
N VAL A 131 -1.49 1.69 -9.48
CA VAL A 131 -2.35 2.10 -10.61
C VAL A 131 -1.72 3.21 -11.45
N PHE A 132 -0.90 4.07 -10.84
CA PHE A 132 -0.27 5.20 -11.52
C PHE A 132 0.83 4.77 -12.50
N THR A 133 1.70 3.84 -12.10
CA THR A 133 2.81 3.36 -12.95
C THR A 133 2.32 2.84 -14.31
N PRO A 134 1.39 1.88 -14.41
CA PRO A 134 0.91 1.41 -15.71
C PRO A 134 0.18 2.51 -16.49
N MET A 135 -0.51 3.44 -15.84
CA MET A 135 -1.12 4.59 -16.53
C MET A 135 -0.04 5.49 -17.17
N LYS A 136 1.05 5.75 -16.45
CA LYS A 136 2.20 6.50 -16.97
C LYS A 136 2.88 5.77 -18.13
N ASP A 137 3.17 4.49 -17.97
CA ASP A 137 3.86 3.68 -18.99
C ASP A 137 3.04 3.53 -20.27
N ASN A 138 1.70 3.68 -20.19
CA ASN A 138 0.78 3.66 -21.32
C ASN A 138 0.34 5.05 -21.80
N ASP A 139 1.09 6.09 -21.43
CA ASP A 139 0.89 7.51 -21.79
C ASP A 139 -0.54 8.02 -21.53
N MET A 140 -1.19 7.52 -20.48
CA MET A 140 -2.55 7.93 -20.14
C MET A 140 -2.59 9.31 -19.48
N LEU A 141 -1.46 9.78 -18.92
CA LEU A 141 -1.37 11.08 -18.25
C LEU A 141 -1.53 12.26 -19.23
N ASN A 142 -1.18 12.07 -20.50
CA ASN A 142 -1.22 13.11 -21.54
C ASN A 142 -2.25 12.80 -22.63
N SER A 143 -3.18 11.88 -22.37
CA SER A 143 -4.18 11.44 -23.35
C SER A 143 -5.63 11.70 -22.89
N PRO A 144 -6.07 12.97 -22.70
CA PRO A 144 -7.46 13.27 -22.37
C PRO A 144 -8.45 12.61 -23.34
N GLY A 145 -9.57 12.12 -22.82
CA GLY A 145 -10.60 11.41 -23.58
C GLY A 145 -10.29 9.95 -23.92
N LYS A 146 -9.06 9.46 -23.68
CA LYS A 146 -8.74 8.03 -23.80
C LYS A 146 -9.60 7.22 -22.82
N LYS A 147 -10.08 6.05 -23.25
CA LYS A 147 -10.97 5.20 -22.46
C LYS A 147 -10.17 4.32 -21.50
N LEU A 148 -10.57 4.30 -20.24
CA LEU A 148 -10.01 3.46 -19.19
C LEU A 148 -11.11 2.55 -18.62
N GLY A 149 -10.91 1.23 -18.71
CA GLY A 149 -11.71 0.24 -17.99
C GLY A 149 -11.09 -0.07 -16.63
N VAL A 150 -11.88 0.02 -15.55
CA VAL A 150 -11.45 -0.36 -14.20
C VAL A 150 -12.26 -1.56 -13.72
N VAL A 151 -11.63 -2.73 -13.68
CA VAL A 151 -12.28 -3.97 -13.20
C VAL A 151 -12.20 -4.05 -11.68
N GLY A 152 -13.35 -3.99 -11.02
CA GLY A 152 -13.50 -4.06 -9.58
C GLY A 152 -13.37 -2.71 -8.88
N LEU A 153 -14.32 -2.40 -8.01
CA LEU A 153 -14.32 -1.20 -7.17
C LEU A 153 -14.02 -1.56 -5.72
N GLY A 154 -12.73 -1.48 -5.38
CA GLY A 154 -12.17 -1.75 -4.04
C GLY A 154 -11.02 -0.79 -3.75
N GLY A 155 -10.01 -1.20 -2.98
CA GLY A 155 -8.86 -0.35 -2.60
C GLY A 155 -8.08 0.22 -3.80
N LEU A 156 -7.70 -0.62 -4.77
CA LEU A 156 -7.01 -0.15 -5.99
C LEU A 156 -7.99 0.52 -6.96
N GLY A 157 -9.15 -0.09 -7.17
CA GLY A 157 -10.14 0.37 -8.16
C GLY A 157 -10.59 1.80 -7.94
N HIS A 158 -10.93 2.19 -6.71
CA HIS A 158 -11.37 3.58 -6.46
C HIS A 158 -10.24 4.60 -6.69
N VAL A 159 -8.98 4.23 -6.42
CA VAL A 159 -7.82 5.09 -6.68
C VAL A 159 -7.56 5.19 -8.19
N ALA A 160 -7.73 4.09 -8.94
CA ALA A 160 -7.64 4.09 -10.40
C ALA A 160 -8.69 5.01 -11.03
N VAL A 161 -9.94 4.98 -10.55
CA VAL A 161 -10.99 5.91 -11.02
C VAL A 161 -10.57 7.36 -10.78
N LYS A 162 -10.12 7.70 -9.56
CA LYS A 162 -9.69 9.06 -9.22
C LYS A 162 -8.53 9.56 -10.10
N PHE A 163 -7.50 8.73 -10.32
CA PHE A 163 -6.42 9.09 -11.24
C PHE A 163 -6.91 9.25 -12.68
N GLY A 164 -7.71 8.31 -13.19
CA GLY A 164 -8.25 8.39 -14.54
C GLY A 164 -9.06 9.66 -14.75
N LYS A 165 -9.93 10.03 -13.80
CA LYS A 165 -10.68 11.30 -13.88
C LYS A 165 -9.78 12.53 -13.77
N ALA A 166 -8.77 12.51 -12.91
CA ALA A 166 -7.80 13.60 -12.80
C ALA A 166 -6.99 13.82 -14.08
N PHE A 167 -6.73 12.75 -14.86
CA PHE A 167 -6.06 12.84 -16.17
C PHE A 167 -7.02 13.12 -17.34
N GLY A 168 -8.31 13.36 -17.07
CA GLY A 168 -9.30 13.65 -18.10
C GLY A 168 -9.70 12.44 -18.96
N LEU A 169 -9.51 11.23 -18.45
CA LEU A 169 -9.92 10.00 -19.14
C LEU A 169 -11.43 9.78 -19.06
N HIS A 170 -11.95 8.99 -20.01
CA HIS A 170 -13.29 8.41 -19.91
C HIS A 170 -13.21 7.08 -19.16
N VAL A 171 -13.68 7.06 -17.91
CA VAL A 171 -13.53 5.93 -17.00
C VAL A 171 -14.81 5.12 -16.93
N THR A 172 -14.73 3.84 -17.28
CA THR A 172 -15.81 2.86 -17.12
C THR A 172 -15.44 1.86 -16.04
N VAL A 173 -16.28 1.73 -15.00
CA VAL A 173 -16.09 0.72 -13.96
C VAL A 173 -16.80 -0.57 -14.37
N ILE A 174 -16.11 -1.70 -14.27
CA ILE A 174 -16.63 -3.03 -14.58
C ILE A 174 -16.73 -3.81 -13.27
N SER A 175 -17.90 -4.32 -12.90
CA SER A 175 -18.09 -5.03 -11.64
C SER A 175 -19.14 -6.13 -11.74
N THR A 176 -19.00 -7.18 -10.93
CA THR A 176 -20.04 -8.20 -10.72
C THR A 176 -21.19 -7.72 -9.82
N SER A 177 -21.03 -6.57 -9.14
CA SER A 177 -22.00 -6.08 -8.14
C SER A 177 -22.71 -4.83 -8.65
N PRO A 178 -23.97 -4.93 -9.11
CA PRO A 178 -24.73 -3.77 -9.58
C PRO A 178 -24.88 -2.66 -8.53
N SER A 179 -24.90 -3.03 -7.25
CA SER A 179 -25.00 -2.08 -6.13
C SER A 179 -23.87 -1.04 -6.07
N LYS A 180 -22.74 -1.28 -6.75
CA LYS A 180 -21.58 -0.38 -6.79
C LYS A 180 -21.71 0.73 -7.83
N GLU A 181 -22.72 0.68 -8.70
CA GLU A 181 -22.91 1.67 -9.77
C GLU A 181 -23.06 3.09 -9.25
N ARG A 182 -23.93 3.26 -8.23
CA ARG A 182 -24.18 4.57 -7.63
C ARG A 182 -22.89 5.18 -7.06
N GLU A 183 -22.10 4.38 -6.35
CA GLU A 183 -20.81 4.85 -5.81
C GLU A 183 -19.83 5.20 -6.93
N ALA A 184 -19.74 4.36 -7.98
CA ALA A 184 -18.86 4.59 -9.10
C ALA A 184 -19.17 5.92 -9.81
N LYS A 185 -20.44 6.16 -10.14
CA LYS A 185 -20.87 7.34 -10.90
C LYS A 185 -20.95 8.59 -10.03
N GLU A 186 -21.67 8.54 -8.92
CA GLU A 186 -21.98 9.75 -8.14
C GLU A 186 -20.84 10.16 -7.21
N ARG A 187 -20.15 9.20 -6.59
CA ARG A 187 -19.11 9.50 -5.60
C ARG A 187 -17.72 9.60 -6.22
N LEU A 188 -17.41 8.73 -7.18
CA LEU A 188 -16.08 8.65 -7.77
C LEU A 188 -15.98 9.31 -9.15
N GLY A 189 -17.12 9.65 -9.77
CA GLY A 189 -17.17 10.38 -11.03
C GLY A 189 -16.85 9.51 -12.26
N ALA A 190 -17.06 8.19 -12.20
CA ALA A 190 -16.95 7.34 -13.38
C ALA A 190 -18.01 7.72 -14.43
N ASP A 191 -17.62 7.71 -15.70
CA ASP A 191 -18.49 8.05 -16.83
C ASP A 191 -19.40 6.87 -17.21
N GLY A 192 -18.92 5.64 -17.02
CA GLY A 192 -19.63 4.41 -17.34
C GLY A 192 -19.59 3.37 -16.21
N PHE A 193 -20.56 2.46 -16.23
CA PHE A 193 -20.59 1.28 -15.37
C PHE A 193 -21.10 0.08 -16.16
N ILE A 194 -20.44 -1.06 -16.02
CA ILE A 194 -20.78 -2.33 -16.69
C ILE A 194 -20.91 -3.42 -15.62
N VAL A 195 -22.04 -4.13 -15.65
CA VAL A 195 -22.25 -5.33 -14.85
C VAL A 195 -21.67 -6.53 -15.60
N SER A 196 -20.55 -7.07 -15.14
CA SER A 196 -19.82 -8.10 -15.89
C SER A 196 -20.52 -9.46 -15.98
N THR A 197 -21.57 -9.67 -15.18
CA THR A 197 -22.43 -10.87 -15.23
C THR A 197 -23.63 -10.71 -16.17
N ASP A 198 -23.84 -9.50 -16.69
CA ASP A 198 -24.86 -9.21 -17.69
C ASP A 198 -24.21 -9.32 -19.07
N THR A 199 -24.56 -10.36 -19.82
CA THR A 199 -23.97 -10.65 -21.14
C THR A 199 -24.25 -9.52 -22.13
N GLU A 200 -25.44 -8.88 -22.08
CA GLU A 200 -25.79 -7.80 -23.00
C GLU A 200 -24.92 -6.56 -22.79
N GLN A 201 -24.45 -6.31 -21.57
CA GLN A 201 -23.55 -5.19 -21.28
C GLN A 201 -22.07 -5.48 -21.61
N MET A 202 -21.73 -6.75 -21.84
CA MET A 202 -20.37 -7.21 -22.12
C MET A 202 -20.10 -7.43 -23.62
N GLU A 203 -21.14 -7.42 -24.46
CA GLU A 203 -21.06 -7.45 -25.93
C GLU A 203 -20.76 -6.07 -26.52
#